data_AF-A0A078JWK6-F1
#
_entry.id   AF-A0A078JWK6-F1
#
_cell.length_a   1.000
_cell.length_b   1.000
_cell.length_c   1.000
_cell.angle_alpha   90.00
_cell.angle_beta   90.00
_cell.angle_gamma   90.00
#
_symmetry.space_group_name_H-M   'P 1'
#
loop_
_entity.id
_entity.type
_entity.pdbx_description
1 polymer ?
#
loop_
_entity_poly.entity_id
_entity_poly.type
_entity_poly.pdbx_seq_one_letter_code
_entity_poly.pdbx_strand_id
1 'polypeptide(L)'
;KVASLRGSISSFQEQASCKVKVSSVYVPYKLTQSFNLKMTLSSPKKIMYHSPQEEIAFGPACWLWDYLRRSGASGFLLPLSGGADSSSVAAIVGCMCQLVVKEIANGDEQVKTDAKRIGNYADGQFPTDSKEFAKRIFYTVFMGSENSSKETKMRAKQLADEIGAWHLDVCIDGVVSAVLSLFQTVAGKRPRYKVDGGSNAENLGLQNIQARMRMVLAFMLASLLPWVHSKSGFYLVLGSSNVDEGLRGYLTKYDCSSADINPIGSISKQDLRLFLRWAATNLGYQSLADIEAAPPTAELEPIRSDYTQLDEVDMGMTYEELSVYGRMRKIFRCGPVSMFKNLCYKWGTKLSPAEVAEKVKYFFKYYSINRHKMTVLTPSYHAEVLRLFV
;
A
#
# COMPACT_ATOMS: atom_id res chain seq x y z
N LYS A 1 32.13 13.05 -31.49
CA LYS A 1 32.22 11.84 -30.62
C LYS A 1 31.56 10.61 -31.26
N VAL A 2 30.29 10.65 -31.67
CA VAL A 2 29.58 9.47 -32.25
C VAL A 2 30.26 8.91 -33.52
N ALA A 3 30.62 9.76 -34.50
CA ALA A 3 31.25 9.30 -35.74
C ALA A 3 32.62 8.62 -35.48
N SER A 4 33.46 9.22 -34.62
CA SER A 4 34.73 8.64 -34.21
C SER A 4 34.57 7.34 -33.42
N LEU A 5 33.58 7.24 -32.51
CA LEU A 5 33.27 6.01 -31.78
C LEU A 5 32.81 4.88 -32.73
N ARG A 6 31.96 5.20 -33.70
CA ARG A 6 31.53 4.24 -34.73
C ARG A 6 32.67 3.84 -35.67
N GLY A 7 33.63 4.72 -35.93
CA GLY A 7 34.83 4.40 -36.69
C GLY A 7 35.84 3.55 -35.92
N SER A 8 35.89 3.66 -34.58
CA SER A 8 36.76 2.83 -33.73
C SER A 8 36.23 1.41 -33.50
N ILE A 9 34.95 1.17 -33.80
CA ILE A 9 34.34 -0.15 -33.75
C ILE A 9 34.26 -0.62 -35.20
N SER A 10 34.79 -1.80 -35.54
CA SER A 10 34.62 -2.38 -36.87
C SER A 10 33.13 -2.56 -37.17
N SER A 11 32.55 -1.57 -37.84
CA SER A 11 31.18 -1.61 -38.34
C SER A 11 31.12 -2.73 -39.38
N PHE A 12 30.49 -3.87 -39.04
CA PHE A 12 30.15 -4.94 -39.98
C PHE A 12 29.28 -4.38 -41.11
N GLN A 13 29.92 -3.88 -42.19
CA GLN A 13 29.26 -3.32 -43.36
C GLN A 13 28.45 -4.36 -44.16
N GLU A 14 28.61 -5.65 -43.87
CA GLU A 14 27.99 -6.74 -44.64
C GLU A 14 26.49 -6.96 -44.37
N GLN A 15 26.02 -6.81 -43.12
CA GLN A 15 24.60 -7.05 -42.83
C GLN A 15 23.70 -5.84 -43.17
N ALA A 16 24.28 -4.63 -43.17
CA ALA A 16 23.57 -3.39 -43.45
C ALA A 16 23.40 -3.12 -44.95
N SER A 17 24.29 -3.66 -45.80
CA SER A 17 24.22 -3.48 -47.26
C SER A 17 23.05 -4.23 -47.90
N CYS A 18 22.56 -5.31 -47.28
CA CYS A 18 21.45 -6.14 -47.75
C CYS A 18 20.06 -5.67 -47.28
N LYS A 19 19.96 -4.55 -46.54
CA LYS A 19 18.68 -4.04 -46.00
C LYS A 19 18.21 -2.81 -46.78
N VAL A 20 16.89 -2.72 -46.96
CA VAL A 20 16.25 -1.54 -47.56
C VAL A 20 16.62 -0.30 -46.76
N LYS A 21 17.08 0.75 -47.45
CA LYS A 21 17.42 2.02 -46.81
C LYS A 21 16.23 2.55 -46.02
N VAL A 22 16.48 2.98 -44.79
CA VAL A 22 15.47 3.68 -43.98
C VAL A 22 15.03 4.93 -44.74
N SER A 23 13.71 5.10 -44.92
CA SER A 23 13.16 6.28 -45.58
C SER A 23 13.58 7.54 -44.83
N SER A 24 14.12 8.52 -45.56
CA SER A 24 14.58 9.78 -45.01
C SER A 24 13.70 10.94 -45.50
N VAL A 25 13.39 11.86 -44.60
CA VAL A 25 12.74 13.13 -44.93
C VAL A 25 13.80 14.22 -44.84
N TYR A 26 13.99 14.95 -45.94
CA TYR A 26 14.89 16.09 -45.93
C TYR A 26 14.28 17.23 -45.10
N VAL A 27 15.02 17.70 -44.11
CA VAL A 27 14.64 18.84 -43.28
C VAL A 27 15.73 19.92 -43.45
N PRO A 28 15.42 21.12 -43.99
CA PRO A 28 16.38 22.20 -44.18
C PRO A 28 16.71 22.90 -42.85
N TYR A 29 17.18 22.14 -41.85
CA TYR A 29 17.47 22.62 -40.51
C TYR A 29 18.79 22.02 -40.00
N LYS A 30 19.60 22.83 -39.32
CA LYS A 30 20.85 22.39 -38.69
C LYS A 30 20.62 22.17 -37.19
N LEU A 31 20.78 20.93 -36.73
CA LEU A 31 20.67 20.59 -35.31
C LEU A 31 21.82 21.14 -34.46
N THR A 32 22.97 21.38 -35.08
CA THR A 32 24.16 21.88 -34.39
C THR A 32 24.25 23.39 -34.52
N GLN A 33 24.51 24.07 -33.40
CA GLN A 33 24.97 25.45 -33.41
C GLN A 33 26.40 25.52 -33.98
N SER A 34 26.74 26.67 -34.57
CA SER A 34 28.13 26.95 -34.96
C SER A 34 29.04 26.89 -33.73
N PHE A 35 30.25 26.38 -33.92
CA PHE A 35 31.23 26.26 -32.85
C PHE A 35 31.47 27.61 -32.15
N ASN A 36 31.42 27.60 -30.82
CA ASN A 36 31.70 28.76 -29.97
C ASN A 36 32.52 28.30 -28.75
N LEU A 37 33.56 29.05 -28.40
CA LEU A 37 34.44 28.78 -27.25
C LEU A 37 33.71 28.73 -25.90
N LYS A 38 32.52 29.33 -25.81
CA LYS A 38 31.66 29.28 -24.61
C LYS A 38 30.86 27.97 -24.48
N MET A 39 30.88 27.10 -25.49
CA MET A 39 30.15 25.83 -25.44
C MET A 39 30.83 24.85 -24.49
N THR A 40 30.09 24.35 -23.52
CA THR A 40 30.54 23.31 -22.60
C THR A 40 30.03 21.95 -23.05
N LEU A 41 30.93 20.97 -23.12
CA LEU A 41 30.56 19.59 -23.42
C LEU A 41 30.11 18.90 -22.12
N SER A 42 28.96 18.22 -22.17
CA SER A 42 28.52 17.39 -21.05
C SER A 42 29.52 16.26 -20.79
N SER A 43 29.86 16.05 -19.51
CA SER A 43 30.63 14.91 -19.04
C SER A 43 29.70 13.73 -18.69
N PRO A 44 30.18 12.47 -18.83
CA PRO A 44 29.44 11.32 -18.33
C PRO A 44 29.20 11.45 -16.82
N LYS A 45 27.96 11.20 -16.37
CA LYS A 45 27.58 11.16 -14.95
C LYS A 45 27.32 9.72 -14.53
N LYS A 46 27.72 9.36 -13.31
CA LYS A 46 27.35 8.06 -12.71
C LYS A 46 25.86 8.07 -12.38
N ILE A 47 25.15 7.01 -12.76
CA ILE A 47 23.74 6.85 -12.42
C ILE A 47 23.64 6.48 -10.93
N MET A 48 22.80 7.21 -10.20
CA MET A 48 22.46 6.92 -8.82
C MET A 48 21.07 6.29 -8.80
N TYR A 49 20.97 5.09 -8.22
CA TYR A 49 19.71 4.38 -8.05
C TYR A 49 19.20 4.56 -6.63
N HIS A 50 17.89 4.57 -6.47
CA HIS A 50 17.25 4.48 -5.17
C HIS A 50 17.33 3.05 -4.65
N SER A 51 17.44 2.92 -3.33
CA SER A 51 17.20 1.66 -2.63
C SER A 51 15.72 1.26 -2.75
N PRO A 52 15.37 -0.03 -2.59
CA PRO A 52 13.96 -0.46 -2.63
C PRO A 52 13.06 0.28 -1.65
N GLN A 53 13.56 0.61 -0.46
CA GLN A 53 12.81 1.35 0.57
C GLN A 53 12.57 2.80 0.15
N GLU A 54 13.53 3.46 -0.50
CA GLU A 54 13.35 4.78 -1.10
C GLU A 54 12.35 4.75 -2.26
N GLU A 55 12.38 3.72 -3.11
CA GLU A 55 11.40 3.56 -4.19
C GLU A 55 9.97 3.40 -3.64
N ILE A 56 9.81 2.64 -2.55
CA ILE A 56 8.53 2.49 -1.83
C ILE A 56 8.11 3.80 -1.15
N ALA A 57 9.05 4.60 -0.66
CA ALA A 57 8.74 5.89 -0.07
C ALA A 57 8.28 6.90 -1.13
N PHE A 58 9.07 7.09 -2.20
CA PHE A 58 8.92 8.20 -3.12
C PHE A 58 7.89 7.94 -4.23
N GLY A 59 7.87 6.74 -4.80
CA GLY A 59 6.96 6.41 -5.91
C GLY A 59 5.48 6.55 -5.52
N PRO A 60 5.01 5.77 -4.54
CA PRO A 60 3.67 5.90 -3.99
C PRO A 60 3.34 7.30 -3.43
N ALA A 61 4.29 7.99 -2.81
CA ALA A 61 4.07 9.35 -2.31
C ALA A 61 3.78 10.34 -3.44
N CYS A 62 4.60 10.36 -4.49
CA CYS A 62 4.36 11.18 -5.67
C CYS A 62 3.06 10.81 -6.38
N TRP A 63 2.71 9.52 -6.41
CA TRP A 63 1.45 9.05 -6.97
C TRP A 63 0.23 9.56 -6.20
N LEU A 64 0.28 9.52 -4.87
CA LEU A 64 -0.77 10.08 -4.00
C LEU A 64 -0.90 11.60 -4.19
N TRP A 65 0.22 12.31 -4.32
CA TRP A 65 0.20 13.75 -4.56
C TRP A 65 -0.53 14.10 -5.86
N ASP A 66 -0.19 13.39 -6.94
CA ASP A 66 -0.86 13.54 -8.24
C ASP A 66 -2.35 13.19 -8.18
N TYR A 67 -2.72 12.13 -7.45
CA TYR A 67 -4.12 11.76 -7.23
C TYR A 67 -4.88 12.85 -6.48
N LEU A 68 -4.31 13.37 -5.39
CA LEU A 68 -4.96 14.37 -4.54
C LEU A 68 -5.18 15.67 -5.31
N ARG A 69 -4.14 16.20 -5.94
CA ARG A 69 -4.25 17.51 -6.63
C ARG A 69 -5.14 17.46 -7.87
N ARG A 70 -5.30 16.31 -8.52
CA ARG A 70 -6.12 16.17 -9.74
C ARG A 70 -7.55 15.69 -9.50
N SER A 71 -7.82 14.99 -8.40
CA SER A 71 -9.17 14.47 -8.09
C SER A 71 -10.15 15.53 -7.59
N GLY A 72 -9.65 16.66 -7.10
CA GLY A 72 -10.47 17.67 -6.42
C GLY A 72 -10.79 17.33 -4.96
N ALA A 73 -10.24 16.24 -4.42
CA ALA A 73 -10.34 15.90 -3.02
C ALA A 73 -9.60 16.93 -2.14
N SER A 74 -10.10 17.10 -0.91
CA SER A 74 -9.54 18.03 0.09
C SER A 74 -8.57 17.36 1.07
N GLY A 75 -8.26 16.08 0.85
CA GLY A 75 -7.38 15.30 1.72
C GLY A 75 -7.60 13.80 1.61
N PHE A 76 -7.04 13.08 2.56
CA PHE A 76 -7.08 11.63 2.71
C PHE A 76 -7.69 11.24 4.05
N LEU A 77 -8.41 10.11 4.07
CA LEU A 77 -8.82 9.44 5.29
C LEU A 77 -8.26 8.02 5.31
N LEU A 78 -7.54 7.67 6.37
CA LEU A 78 -6.97 6.34 6.58
C LEU A 78 -7.53 5.68 7.85
N PRO A 79 -8.18 4.52 7.73
CA PRO A 79 -8.36 3.58 8.83
C PRO A 79 -7.00 3.10 9.36
N LEU A 80 -6.54 3.70 10.47
CA LEU A 80 -5.22 3.43 11.05
C LEU A 80 -5.35 2.41 12.17
N SER A 81 -4.91 1.17 11.94
CA SER A 81 -5.04 0.07 12.89
C SER A 81 -3.90 -0.06 13.89
N GLY A 82 -2.78 0.64 13.68
CA GLY A 82 -1.56 0.45 14.49
C GLY A 82 -0.77 -0.83 14.14
N GLY A 83 -1.13 -1.48 13.03
CA GLY A 83 -0.39 -2.59 12.42
C GLY A 83 0.51 -2.13 11.27
N ALA A 84 1.36 -3.03 10.79
CA ALA A 84 2.40 -2.73 9.80
C ALA A 84 1.87 -2.07 8.51
N ASP A 85 0.76 -2.56 7.97
CA ASP A 85 0.32 -2.15 6.63
C ASP A 85 -0.30 -0.74 6.64
N SER A 86 -1.25 -0.48 7.54
CA SER A 86 -1.86 0.85 7.68
C SER A 86 -0.81 1.89 8.10
N SER A 87 0.16 1.50 8.92
CA SER A 87 1.30 2.35 9.29
C SER A 87 2.23 2.66 8.11
N SER A 88 2.43 1.70 7.19
CA SER A 88 3.18 1.93 5.95
C SER A 88 2.47 2.96 5.06
N VAL A 89 1.14 2.86 4.92
CA VAL A 89 0.35 3.87 4.19
C VAL A 89 0.49 5.25 4.83
N ALA A 90 0.39 5.33 6.16
CA ALA A 90 0.54 6.59 6.88
C ALA A 90 1.93 7.20 6.66
N ALA A 91 3.00 6.38 6.75
CA ALA A 91 4.36 6.82 6.50
C ALA A 91 4.57 7.34 5.06
N ILE A 92 3.93 6.72 4.06
CA ILE A 92 3.95 7.20 2.66
C ILE A 92 3.26 8.56 2.53
N VAL A 93 2.09 8.77 3.18
CA VAL A 93 1.43 10.08 3.19
C VAL A 93 2.28 11.13 3.91
N GLY A 94 2.93 10.76 5.00
CA GLY A 94 3.91 11.62 5.69
C GLY A 94 5.09 11.99 4.79
N CYS A 95 5.66 11.02 4.05
CA CYS A 95 6.72 11.23 3.07
C CYS A 95 6.27 12.19 1.96
N MET A 96 5.05 12.03 1.44
CA MET A 96 4.44 12.94 0.48
C MET A 96 4.41 14.38 1.01
N CYS A 97 3.99 14.59 2.26
CA CYS A 97 3.97 15.91 2.88
C CYS A 97 5.38 16.52 3.00
N GLN A 98 6.38 15.71 3.38
CA GLN A 98 7.79 16.14 3.43
C GLN A 98 8.32 16.54 2.04
N LEU A 99 8.00 15.76 0.99
CA LEU A 99 8.39 16.07 -0.39
C LEU A 99 7.75 17.37 -0.89
N VAL A 100 6.46 17.58 -0.61
CA VAL A 100 5.74 18.81 -0.99
C VAL A 100 6.40 20.04 -0.38
N VAL A 101 6.67 20.02 0.93
CA VAL A 101 7.34 21.14 1.62
C VAL A 101 8.74 21.37 1.07
N LYS A 102 9.48 20.29 0.79
CA LYS A 102 10.82 20.37 0.20
C LYS A 102 10.80 21.03 -1.18
N GLU A 103 9.88 20.66 -2.07
CA GLU A 103 9.83 21.24 -3.42
C GLU A 103 9.34 22.70 -3.40
N ILE A 104 8.47 23.07 -2.45
CA ILE A 104 8.14 24.49 -2.22
C ILE A 104 9.38 25.28 -1.81
N ALA A 105 10.23 24.73 -0.93
CA ALA A 105 11.49 25.36 -0.55
C ALA A 105 12.49 25.44 -1.72
N ASN A 106 12.43 24.50 -2.67
CA ASN A 106 13.23 24.53 -3.91
C ASN A 106 12.70 25.54 -4.95
N GLY A 107 11.55 26.17 -4.72
CA GLY A 107 10.96 27.17 -5.61
C GLY A 107 10.01 26.61 -6.67
N ASP A 108 9.42 25.42 -6.45
CA ASP A 108 8.37 24.90 -7.33
C ASP A 108 7.04 25.64 -7.09
N GLU A 109 6.73 26.59 -7.95
CA GLU A 109 5.51 27.40 -7.88
C GLU A 109 4.22 26.60 -8.16
N GLN A 110 4.30 25.51 -8.93
CA GLN A 110 3.14 24.65 -9.18
C GLN A 110 2.77 23.88 -7.92
N VAL A 111 3.74 23.23 -7.28
CA VAL A 111 3.54 22.49 -6.03
C VAL A 111 3.03 23.43 -4.94
N LYS A 112 3.59 24.64 -4.84
CA LYS A 112 3.13 25.67 -3.89
C LYS A 112 1.68 26.06 -4.11
N THR A 113 1.28 26.31 -5.36
CA THR A 113 -0.09 26.67 -5.70
C THR A 113 -1.07 25.55 -5.37
N ASP A 114 -0.74 24.31 -5.73
CA ASP A 114 -1.57 23.14 -5.43
C ASP A 114 -1.68 22.90 -3.92
N ALA A 115 -0.56 22.99 -3.18
CA ALA A 115 -0.55 22.79 -1.73
C ALA A 115 -1.35 23.85 -0.98
N LYS A 116 -1.27 25.13 -1.41
CA LYS A 116 -2.10 26.21 -0.87
C LYS A 116 -3.58 25.93 -1.04
N ARG A 117 -3.99 25.50 -2.24
CA ARG A 117 -5.39 25.16 -2.56
C ARG A 117 -5.89 24.00 -1.71
N ILE A 118 -5.17 22.88 -1.71
CA ILE A 118 -5.61 21.64 -1.04
C ILE A 118 -5.60 21.81 0.49
N GLY A 119 -4.58 22.47 1.04
CA GLY A 119 -4.49 22.76 2.48
C GLY A 119 -5.40 23.90 2.95
N ASN A 120 -6.12 24.56 2.04
CA ASN A 120 -6.97 25.73 2.31
C ASN A 120 -6.21 26.82 3.11
N TYR A 121 -5.06 27.24 2.60
CA TYR A 121 -4.25 28.30 3.20
C TYR A 121 -4.80 29.68 2.83
N ALA A 122 -4.73 30.62 3.76
CA ALA A 122 -5.07 32.01 3.51
C ALA A 122 -4.08 32.67 2.53
N ASP A 123 -4.45 33.82 1.97
CA ASP A 123 -3.60 34.58 1.08
C ASP A 123 -2.25 34.93 1.74
N GLY A 124 -1.17 34.72 0.99
CA GLY A 124 0.21 34.87 1.48
C GLY A 124 0.77 33.71 2.31
N GLN A 125 -0.05 32.77 2.79
CA GLN A 125 0.42 31.59 3.54
C GLN A 125 0.66 30.39 2.62
N PHE A 126 1.60 29.53 3.00
CA PHE A 126 1.90 28.26 2.33
C PHE A 126 2.57 27.30 3.34
N PRO A 127 2.54 25.98 3.10
CA PRO A 127 3.13 25.02 4.03
C PRO A 127 4.65 25.17 4.09
N THR A 128 5.18 25.34 5.31
CA THR A 128 6.63 25.34 5.61
C THR A 128 7.03 24.17 6.51
N ASP A 129 6.06 23.51 7.15
CA ASP A 129 6.27 22.35 7.99
C ASP A 129 5.39 21.19 7.50
N SER A 130 6.00 20.01 7.41
CA SER A 130 5.32 18.82 6.87
C SER A 130 4.21 18.32 7.79
N LYS A 131 4.35 18.47 9.11
CA LYS A 131 3.33 18.04 10.08
C LYS A 131 2.12 18.96 10.05
N GLU A 132 2.35 20.27 9.95
CA GLU A 132 1.29 21.26 9.79
C GLU A 132 0.49 21.04 8.50
N PHE A 133 1.19 20.74 7.39
CA PHE A 133 0.53 20.38 6.14
C PHE A 133 -0.27 19.08 6.28
N ALA A 134 0.33 18.03 6.84
CA ALA A 134 -0.34 16.75 7.10
C ALA A 134 -1.61 16.93 7.94
N LYS A 135 -1.58 17.78 8.98
CA LYS A 135 -2.74 18.06 9.84
C LYS A 135 -3.95 18.59 9.07
N ARG A 136 -3.72 19.28 7.95
CA ARG A 136 -4.80 19.86 7.14
C ARG A 136 -5.43 18.85 6.20
N ILE A 137 -4.63 17.95 5.67
CA ILE A 137 -5.00 17.09 4.53
C ILE A 137 -5.04 15.59 4.87
N PHE A 138 -4.55 15.17 6.03
CA PHE A 138 -4.45 13.75 6.38
C PHE A 138 -5.19 13.45 7.68
N TYR A 139 -6.26 12.67 7.55
CA TYR A 139 -7.13 12.27 8.63
C TYR A 139 -6.93 10.78 8.89
N THR A 140 -6.75 10.40 10.14
CA THR A 140 -6.59 9.01 10.55
C THR A 140 -7.67 8.67 11.56
N VAL A 141 -8.17 7.44 11.51
CA VAL A 141 -9.16 6.95 12.49
C VAL A 141 -8.77 5.56 12.96
N PHE A 142 -8.57 5.42 14.27
CA PHE A 142 -8.50 4.13 14.93
C PHE A 142 -9.91 3.68 15.29
N MET A 143 -10.33 2.53 14.78
CA MET A 143 -11.68 1.98 14.99
C MET A 143 -11.61 0.72 15.85
N GLY A 144 -11.44 0.95 17.15
CA GLY A 144 -11.30 -0.09 18.16
C GLY A 144 -12.62 -0.78 18.50
N SER A 145 -12.51 -1.98 19.05
CA SER A 145 -13.60 -2.76 19.65
C SER A 145 -13.23 -3.15 21.08
N GLU A 146 -14.12 -3.81 21.82
CA GLU A 146 -13.84 -4.37 23.16
C GLU A 146 -12.60 -5.30 23.17
N ASN A 147 -12.27 -5.88 22.01
CA ASN A 147 -11.15 -6.80 21.84
C ASN A 147 -9.81 -6.12 21.51
N SER A 148 -9.82 -4.82 21.20
CA SER A 148 -8.64 -4.10 20.74
C SER A 148 -7.71 -3.77 21.90
N SER A 149 -6.41 -4.04 21.74
CA SER A 149 -5.42 -3.80 22.79
C SER A 149 -5.14 -2.31 22.99
N LYS A 150 -4.67 -1.95 24.19
CA LYS A 150 -4.25 -0.56 24.46
C LYS A 150 -3.01 -0.21 23.65
N GLU A 151 -2.17 -1.21 23.40
CA GLU A 151 -0.91 -1.11 22.69
C GLU A 151 -1.12 -0.79 21.20
N THR A 152 -2.05 -1.47 20.50
CA THR A 152 -2.37 -1.14 19.09
C THR A 152 -2.89 0.28 18.95
N LYS A 153 -3.80 0.67 19.84
CA LYS A 153 -4.35 2.03 19.92
C LYS A 153 -3.28 3.08 20.17
N MET A 154 -2.36 2.85 21.11
CA MET A 154 -1.25 3.75 21.40
C MET A 154 -0.31 3.91 20.21
N ARG A 155 0.05 2.81 19.54
CA ARG A 155 0.90 2.84 18.34
C ARG A 155 0.27 3.68 17.22
N ALA A 156 -1.02 3.48 16.95
CA ALA A 156 -1.75 4.24 15.95
C ALA A 156 -1.73 5.76 16.26
N LYS A 157 -2.01 6.12 17.52
CA LYS A 157 -1.99 7.51 17.96
C LYS A 157 -0.60 8.14 17.86
N GLN A 158 0.42 7.45 18.35
CA GLN A 158 1.80 7.95 18.35
C GLN A 158 2.29 8.21 16.92
N LEU A 159 2.04 7.28 15.99
CA LEU A 159 2.41 7.46 14.60
C LEU A 159 1.66 8.64 13.95
N ALA A 160 0.36 8.77 14.24
CA ALA A 160 -0.41 9.91 13.74
C ALA A 160 0.13 11.25 14.24
N ASP A 161 0.51 11.33 15.52
CA ASP A 161 1.12 12.51 16.14
C ASP A 161 2.54 12.79 15.57
N GLU A 162 3.33 11.74 15.29
CA GLU A 162 4.65 11.86 14.64
C GLU A 162 4.55 12.44 13.22
N ILE A 163 3.57 11.99 12.42
CA ILE A 163 3.31 12.50 11.06
C ILE A 163 2.64 13.87 11.10
N GLY A 164 1.88 14.18 12.15
CA GLY A 164 1.05 15.38 12.25
C GLY A 164 -0.38 15.21 11.71
N ALA A 165 -0.85 13.99 11.52
CA ALA A 165 -2.21 13.72 11.03
C ALA A 165 -3.27 14.12 12.07
N TRP A 166 -4.47 14.48 11.60
CA TRP A 166 -5.61 14.66 12.50
C TRP A 166 -6.19 13.28 12.86
N HIS A 167 -6.11 12.90 14.14
CA HIS A 167 -6.39 11.55 14.59
C HIS A 167 -7.70 11.44 15.37
N LEU A 168 -8.53 10.47 15.00
CA LEU A 168 -9.72 10.05 15.74
C LEU A 168 -9.52 8.66 16.33
N ASP A 169 -10.18 8.46 17.45
CA ASP A 169 -10.27 7.18 18.13
C ASP A 169 -11.76 6.93 18.43
N VAL A 170 -12.29 5.88 17.82
CA VAL A 170 -13.71 5.56 17.83
C VAL A 170 -13.91 4.10 18.24
N CYS A 171 -14.79 3.88 19.21
CA CYS A 171 -15.28 2.56 19.58
C CYS A 171 -16.46 2.18 18.68
N ILE A 172 -16.38 1.04 17.99
CA ILE A 172 -17.43 0.58 17.06
C ILE A 172 -18.48 -0.35 17.72
N ASP A 173 -18.29 -0.71 18.98
CA ASP A 173 -19.07 -1.76 19.64
C ASP A 173 -20.56 -1.42 19.73
N GLY A 174 -20.90 -0.13 19.89
CA GLY A 174 -22.29 0.32 19.87
C GLY A 174 -22.98 0.05 18.53
N VAL A 175 -22.30 0.34 17.41
CA VAL A 175 -22.83 0.12 16.06
C VAL A 175 -22.92 -1.37 15.74
N VAL A 176 -21.89 -2.13 16.10
CA VAL A 176 -21.87 -3.59 15.91
C VAL A 176 -22.98 -4.24 16.73
N SER A 177 -23.14 -3.86 17.99
CA SER A 177 -24.19 -4.37 18.88
C SER A 177 -25.59 -4.08 18.34
N ALA A 178 -25.83 -2.88 17.82
CA ALA A 178 -27.12 -2.53 17.20
C ALA A 178 -27.46 -3.45 16.02
N VAL A 179 -26.49 -3.74 15.15
CA VAL A 179 -26.67 -4.67 14.03
C VAL A 179 -26.92 -6.10 14.51
N LEU A 180 -26.21 -6.55 15.54
CA LEU A 180 -26.42 -7.89 16.12
C LEU A 180 -27.78 -8.02 16.81
N SER A 181 -28.24 -6.99 17.50
CA SER A 181 -29.58 -6.94 18.10
C SER A 181 -30.67 -6.98 17.03
N LEU A 182 -30.49 -6.27 15.91
CA LEU A 182 -31.39 -6.36 14.77
C LEU A 182 -31.42 -7.78 14.19
N PHE A 183 -30.26 -8.41 13.99
CA PHE A 183 -30.19 -9.79 13.51
C PHE A 183 -30.89 -10.75 14.47
N GLN A 184 -30.69 -10.63 15.78
CA GLN A 184 -31.36 -11.45 16.78
C GLN A 184 -32.88 -11.28 16.72
N THR A 185 -33.36 -10.06 16.51
CA THR A 185 -34.80 -9.77 16.38
C THR A 185 -35.40 -10.43 15.14
N VAL A 186 -34.68 -10.43 14.01
CA VAL A 186 -35.17 -10.98 12.73
C VAL A 186 -35.01 -12.50 12.65
N ALA A 187 -33.88 -13.04 13.11
CA ALA A 187 -33.52 -14.44 12.95
C ALA A 187 -33.77 -15.31 14.20
N GLY A 188 -34.10 -14.70 15.34
CA GLY A 188 -34.36 -15.42 16.61
C GLY A 188 -33.14 -16.06 17.27
N LYS A 189 -31.93 -15.84 16.74
CA LYS A 189 -30.67 -16.39 17.26
C LYS A 189 -29.61 -15.32 17.36
N ARG A 190 -28.76 -15.40 18.41
CA ARG A 190 -27.61 -14.52 18.58
C ARG A 190 -26.31 -15.31 18.32
N PRO A 191 -25.49 -14.91 17.34
CA PRO A 191 -24.22 -15.57 17.07
C PRO A 191 -23.23 -15.38 18.23
N ARG A 192 -22.36 -16.37 18.44
CA ARG A 192 -21.29 -16.32 19.46
C ARG A 192 -19.91 -16.49 18.83
N TYR A 193 -18.87 -15.93 19.46
CA TYR A 193 -17.49 -16.19 19.06
C TYR A 193 -17.12 -17.65 19.33
N LYS A 194 -16.13 -18.15 18.60
CA LYS A 194 -15.65 -19.53 18.74
C LYS A 194 -15.14 -19.82 20.16
N VAL A 195 -14.44 -18.85 20.76
CA VAL A 195 -13.96 -18.89 22.16
C VAL A 195 -15.10 -18.97 23.18
N ASP A 196 -16.32 -18.58 22.80
CA ASP A 196 -17.53 -18.62 23.63
C ASP A 196 -18.47 -19.79 23.24
N GLY A 197 -17.95 -20.78 22.51
CA GLY A 197 -18.70 -21.97 22.08
C GLY A 197 -19.59 -21.76 20.84
N GLY A 198 -19.34 -20.72 20.05
CA GLY A 198 -19.95 -20.53 18.73
C GLY A 198 -19.32 -21.42 17.65
N SER A 199 -20.06 -21.67 16.57
CA SER A 199 -19.56 -22.36 15.38
C SER A 199 -18.58 -21.49 14.58
N ASN A 200 -17.80 -22.11 13.68
CA ASN A 200 -16.91 -21.37 12.76
C ASN A 200 -17.69 -20.36 11.89
N ALA A 201 -18.93 -20.66 11.52
CA ALA A 201 -19.77 -19.78 10.73
C ALA A 201 -20.21 -18.53 11.52
N GLU A 202 -20.58 -18.71 12.80
CA GLU A 202 -20.90 -17.59 13.69
C GLU A 202 -19.69 -16.70 13.92
N ASN A 203 -18.54 -17.30 14.23
CA ASN A 203 -17.29 -16.59 14.48
C ASN A 203 -16.87 -15.73 13.27
N LEU A 204 -16.86 -16.33 12.08
CA LEU A 204 -16.54 -15.60 10.85
C LEU A 204 -17.59 -14.53 10.53
N GLY A 205 -18.87 -14.79 10.83
CA GLY A 205 -19.94 -13.80 10.69
C GLY A 205 -19.72 -12.56 11.55
N LEU A 206 -19.33 -12.76 12.82
CA LEU A 206 -19.02 -11.70 13.78
C LEU A 206 -17.79 -10.88 13.37
N GLN A 207 -16.71 -11.52 12.91
CA GLN A 207 -15.53 -10.81 12.41
C GLN A 207 -15.86 -9.98 11.15
N ASN A 208 -16.60 -10.58 10.21
CA ASN A 208 -16.97 -9.92 8.97
C ASN A 208 -17.84 -8.67 9.21
N ILE A 209 -18.79 -8.71 10.15
CA ILE A 209 -19.65 -7.56 10.41
C ILE A 209 -18.85 -6.41 11.03
N GLN A 210 -17.94 -6.70 11.97
CA GLN A 210 -17.03 -5.69 12.52
C GLN A 210 -16.19 -5.05 11.42
N ALA A 211 -15.57 -5.86 10.55
CA ALA A 211 -14.75 -5.38 9.45
C ALA A 211 -15.51 -4.49 8.46
N ARG A 212 -16.77 -4.83 8.16
CA ARG A 212 -17.63 -4.01 7.27
C ARG A 212 -18.12 -2.73 7.92
N MET A 213 -18.44 -2.74 9.21
CA MET A 213 -18.86 -1.53 9.92
C MET A 213 -17.75 -0.48 9.97
N ARG A 214 -16.48 -0.92 10.08
CA ARG A 214 -15.32 -0.02 9.95
C ARG A 214 -15.27 0.67 8.58
N MET A 215 -15.55 -0.07 7.51
CA MET A 215 -15.60 0.51 6.15
C MET A 215 -16.71 1.56 6.03
N VAL A 216 -17.92 1.24 6.49
CA VAL A 216 -19.05 2.18 6.47
C VAL A 216 -18.71 3.47 7.21
N LEU A 217 -18.13 3.35 8.41
CA LEU A 217 -17.72 4.49 9.22
C LEU A 217 -16.61 5.31 8.52
N ALA A 218 -15.62 4.65 7.91
CA ALA A 218 -14.55 5.33 7.18
C ALA A 218 -15.08 6.21 6.04
N PHE A 219 -15.98 5.68 5.19
CA PHE A 219 -16.58 6.46 4.11
C PHE A 219 -17.49 7.59 4.60
N MET A 220 -18.22 7.36 5.69
CA MET A 220 -19.03 8.40 6.32
C MET A 220 -18.15 9.55 6.82
N LEU A 221 -17.06 9.24 7.52
CA LEU A 221 -16.09 10.23 7.99
C LEU A 221 -15.42 10.95 6.82
N ALA A 222 -15.03 10.24 5.77
CA ALA A 222 -14.38 10.82 4.60
C ALA A 222 -15.29 11.82 3.87
N SER A 223 -16.59 11.58 3.89
CA SER A 223 -17.61 12.46 3.27
C SER A 223 -17.98 13.66 4.16
N LEU A 224 -18.01 13.48 5.48
CA LEU A 224 -18.58 14.47 6.41
C LEU A 224 -17.55 15.26 7.23
N LEU A 225 -16.35 14.74 7.47
CA LEU A 225 -15.32 15.49 8.20
C LEU A 225 -14.89 16.81 7.53
N PRO A 226 -14.84 16.94 6.19
CA PRO A 226 -14.66 18.25 5.57
C PRO A 226 -15.73 19.24 6.03
N TRP A 227 -17.01 18.84 6.00
CA TRP A 227 -18.12 19.67 6.48
C TRP A 227 -17.99 20.04 7.96
N VAL A 228 -17.64 19.07 8.83
CA VAL A 228 -17.39 19.33 10.27
C VAL A 228 -16.29 20.38 10.47
N HIS A 229 -15.28 20.39 9.60
CA HIS A 229 -14.17 21.34 9.65
C HIS A 229 -14.39 22.61 8.80
N SER A 230 -15.63 22.87 8.38
CA SER A 230 -15.98 24.02 7.52
C SER A 230 -15.13 24.07 6.23
N LYS A 231 -14.79 22.90 5.69
CA LYS A 231 -14.10 22.70 4.41
C LYS A 231 -15.09 22.13 3.39
N SER A 232 -15.01 22.60 2.16
CA SER A 232 -15.69 21.97 1.03
C SER A 232 -14.90 20.75 0.53
N GLY A 233 -15.60 19.79 -0.06
CA GLY A 233 -14.99 18.64 -0.72
C GLY A 233 -15.19 17.34 0.06
N PHE A 234 -14.34 16.36 -0.23
CA PHE A 234 -14.36 15.02 0.32
C PHE A 234 -12.92 14.55 0.54
N TYR A 235 -12.74 13.55 1.40
CA TYR A 235 -11.46 12.87 1.54
C TYR A 235 -11.45 11.57 0.75
N LEU A 236 -10.31 11.24 0.14
CA LEU A 236 -10.10 9.93 -0.46
C LEU A 236 -9.79 8.91 0.63
N VAL A 237 -10.58 7.84 0.70
CA VAL A 237 -10.34 6.73 1.62
C VAL A 237 -9.15 5.93 1.11
N LEU A 238 -8.15 5.76 1.96
CA LEU A 238 -6.95 4.97 1.68
C LEU A 238 -7.11 3.54 2.19
N GLY A 239 -6.90 2.57 1.29
CA GLY A 239 -6.82 1.16 1.62
C GLY A 239 -5.41 0.74 2.03
N SER A 240 -5.30 -0.31 2.85
CA SER A 240 -4.01 -0.80 3.37
C SER A 240 -3.81 -2.31 3.19
N SER A 241 -4.47 -2.95 2.22
CA SER A 241 -4.21 -4.37 1.92
C SER A 241 -2.92 -4.52 1.12
N ASN A 242 -2.08 -5.49 1.47
CA ASN A 242 -0.84 -5.79 0.74
C ASN A 242 -1.07 -6.83 -0.38
N VAL A 243 -0.05 -7.06 -1.21
CA VAL A 243 -0.16 -7.96 -2.37
C VAL A 243 -0.31 -9.43 -1.99
N ASP A 244 0.29 -9.86 -0.88
CA ASP A 244 0.30 -11.25 -0.42
C ASP A 244 -1.08 -11.66 0.10
N GLU A 245 -1.72 -10.81 0.90
CA GLU A 245 -3.10 -10.96 1.36
C GLU A 245 -4.09 -10.99 0.20
N GLY A 246 -3.92 -10.07 -0.77
CA GLY A 246 -4.73 -10.05 -1.98
C GLY A 246 -4.57 -11.32 -2.81
N LEU A 247 -3.34 -11.82 -2.96
CA LEU A 247 -3.06 -13.08 -3.67
C LEU A 247 -3.75 -14.27 -2.99
N ARG A 248 -3.69 -14.33 -1.66
CA ARG A 248 -4.33 -15.38 -0.86
C ARG A 248 -5.86 -15.21 -0.75
N GLY A 249 -6.34 -13.99 -0.95
CA GLY A 249 -7.70 -13.56 -0.67
C GLY A 249 -8.04 -13.55 0.83
N TYR A 250 -7.03 -13.30 1.66
CA TYR A 250 -7.13 -13.18 3.12
C TYR A 250 -7.56 -11.76 3.49
N LEU A 251 -8.84 -11.47 3.23
CA LEU A 251 -9.50 -10.20 3.53
C LEU A 251 -11.01 -10.42 3.58
N THR A 252 -11.75 -9.54 4.26
CA THR A 252 -13.21 -9.57 4.23
C THR A 252 -13.70 -8.79 3.01
N LYS A 253 -14.57 -9.40 2.19
CA LYS A 253 -15.13 -8.69 1.04
C LYS A 253 -15.96 -7.49 1.54
N TYR A 254 -15.62 -6.29 1.05
CA TYR A 254 -16.20 -5.00 1.44
C TYR A 254 -15.90 -4.54 2.87
N ASP A 255 -14.75 -4.92 3.43
CA ASP A 255 -14.18 -4.22 4.60
C ASP A 255 -13.27 -3.06 4.16
N CYS A 256 -12.41 -2.55 5.06
CA CYS A 256 -11.44 -1.49 4.76
C CYS A 256 -10.38 -1.85 3.71
N SER A 257 -10.35 -3.10 3.20
CA SER A 257 -9.64 -3.45 1.95
C SER A 257 -10.28 -2.83 0.71
N SER A 258 -11.55 -2.43 0.81
CA SER A 258 -12.33 -1.70 -0.18
C SER A 258 -12.34 -0.21 0.20
N ALA A 259 -11.61 0.57 -0.56
CA ALA A 259 -11.36 2.00 -0.39
C ALA A 259 -11.31 2.66 -1.78
N ASP A 260 -11.01 3.96 -1.87
CA ASP A 260 -10.92 4.64 -3.16
C ASP A 260 -9.62 4.26 -3.88
N ILE A 261 -8.51 4.31 -3.16
CA ILE A 261 -7.17 3.99 -3.68
C ILE A 261 -6.30 3.32 -2.61
N ASN A 262 -5.35 2.48 -3.04
CA ASN A 262 -4.43 1.78 -2.13
C ASN A 262 -2.97 1.96 -2.60
N PRO A 263 -2.11 2.70 -1.87
CA PRO A 263 -0.73 2.95 -2.29
C PRO A 263 0.21 1.74 -2.09
N ILE A 264 -0.19 0.72 -1.31
CA ILE A 264 0.65 -0.44 -0.97
C ILE A 264 0.12 -1.76 -1.55
N GLY A 265 -0.98 -1.74 -2.30
CA GLY A 265 -1.68 -2.95 -2.78
C GLY A 265 -0.92 -3.85 -3.75
N SER A 266 0.31 -3.47 -4.11
CA SER A 266 1.23 -4.24 -4.93
C SER A 266 2.61 -4.41 -4.27
N ILE A 267 2.74 -4.20 -2.96
CA ILE A 267 4.00 -4.32 -2.22
C ILE A 267 3.89 -5.53 -1.29
N SER A 268 4.93 -6.36 -1.24
CA SER A 268 4.99 -7.53 -0.38
C SER A 268 5.06 -7.15 1.09
N LYS A 269 4.56 -8.03 1.96
CA LYS A 269 4.63 -7.84 3.41
C LYS A 269 6.08 -7.70 3.89
N GLN A 270 7.01 -8.41 3.25
CA GLN A 270 8.44 -8.36 3.59
C GLN A 270 9.02 -6.98 3.26
N ASP A 271 8.72 -6.45 2.08
CA ASP A 271 9.22 -5.13 1.67
C ASP A 271 8.60 -4.01 2.52
N LEU A 272 7.32 -4.14 2.93
CA LEU A 272 6.69 -3.21 3.87
C LEU A 272 7.40 -3.22 5.22
N ARG A 273 7.76 -4.38 5.78
CA ARG A 273 8.53 -4.45 7.04
C ARG A 273 9.90 -3.79 6.92
N LEU A 274 10.61 -4.01 5.82
CA LEU A 274 11.89 -3.34 5.56
C LEU A 274 11.72 -1.83 5.42
N PHE A 275 10.66 -1.40 4.74
CA PHE A 275 10.30 0.01 4.60
C PHE A 275 9.99 0.65 5.95
N LEU A 276 9.24 0.01 6.85
CA LEU A 276 8.93 0.53 8.19
C LEU A 276 10.21 0.84 8.99
N ARG A 277 11.18 -0.09 8.99
CA ARG A 277 12.49 0.12 9.65
C ARG A 277 13.25 1.28 9.03
N TRP A 278 13.24 1.38 7.70
CA TRP A 278 13.89 2.49 7.00
C TRP A 278 13.20 3.82 7.31
N ALA A 279 11.88 3.86 7.31
CA ALA A 279 11.07 5.05 7.56
C ALA A 279 11.21 5.55 9.00
N ALA A 280 11.36 4.63 9.96
CA ALA A 280 11.61 5.00 11.36
C ALA A 280 12.82 5.92 11.52
N THR A 281 13.89 5.64 10.78
CA THR A 281 15.14 6.41 10.83
C THR A 281 15.16 7.57 9.84
N ASN A 282 14.77 7.32 8.58
CA ASN A 282 14.98 8.27 7.48
C ASN A 282 13.85 9.30 7.32
N LEU A 283 12.63 8.99 7.78
CA LEU A 283 11.50 9.93 7.78
C LEU A 283 11.24 10.54 9.17
N GLY A 284 11.92 10.04 10.21
CA GLY A 284 11.81 10.54 11.59
C GLY A 284 10.58 10.02 12.35
N TYR A 285 10.04 8.86 11.97
CA TYR A 285 8.84 8.26 12.56
C TYR A 285 9.19 7.06 13.45
N GLN A 286 9.80 7.31 14.61
CA GLN A 286 10.42 6.28 15.46
C GLN A 286 9.44 5.17 15.88
N SER A 287 8.16 5.49 16.08
CA SER A 287 7.11 4.52 16.41
C SER A 287 6.98 3.37 15.41
N LEU A 288 7.41 3.56 14.16
CA LEU A 288 7.38 2.52 13.12
C LEU A 288 8.27 1.32 13.46
N ALA A 289 9.34 1.51 14.24
CA ALA A 289 10.19 0.40 14.68
C ALA A 289 9.44 -0.54 15.65
N ASP A 290 8.70 0.04 16.59
CA ASP A 290 7.87 -0.72 17.55
C ASP A 290 6.69 -1.40 16.85
N ILE A 291 6.10 -0.73 15.84
CA ILE A 291 5.04 -1.31 15.01
C ILE A 291 5.55 -2.51 14.21
N GLU A 292 6.75 -2.45 13.65
CA GLU A 292 7.33 -3.57 12.89
C GLU A 292 7.70 -4.76 13.79
N ALA A 293 8.14 -4.49 15.02
CA ALA A 293 8.48 -5.52 15.99
C ALA A 293 7.25 -6.21 16.60
N ALA A 294 6.09 -5.55 16.57
CA ALA A 294 4.85 -6.11 17.11
C ALA A 294 4.37 -7.34 16.31
N PRO A 295 3.81 -8.36 16.97
CA PRO A 295 3.28 -9.54 16.28
C PRO A 295 2.08 -9.15 15.39
N PRO A 296 1.97 -9.72 14.17
CA PRO A 296 0.84 -9.45 13.29
C PRO A 296 -0.43 -10.17 13.79
N THR A 297 -1.39 -9.40 14.30
CA THR A 297 -2.67 -9.89 14.83
C THR A 297 -3.83 -9.02 14.35
N ALA A 298 -4.99 -9.64 14.10
CA ALA A 298 -6.18 -8.93 13.62
C ALA A 298 -7.08 -8.37 14.75
N GLU A 299 -6.88 -8.80 16.01
CA GLU A 299 -7.65 -8.39 17.21
C GLU A 299 -9.19 -8.35 17.00
N LEU A 300 -9.74 -9.28 16.20
CA LEU A 300 -11.18 -9.34 15.89
C LEU A 300 -11.97 -10.31 16.80
N GLU A 301 -11.26 -11.16 17.54
CA GLU A 301 -11.80 -12.09 18.52
C GLU A 301 -11.41 -11.68 19.95
N PRO A 302 -12.20 -12.04 20.98
CA PRO A 302 -11.82 -11.81 22.36
C PRO A 302 -10.48 -12.46 22.70
N ILE A 303 -9.52 -11.65 23.17
CA ILE A 303 -8.21 -12.14 23.60
C ILE A 303 -8.40 -12.91 24.90
N ARG A 304 -8.05 -14.20 24.89
CA ARG A 304 -7.94 -15.03 26.10
C ARG A 304 -6.46 -15.37 26.32
N SER A 305 -6.08 -15.66 27.56
CA SER A 305 -4.68 -15.92 27.96
C SER A 305 -4.00 -17.04 27.16
N ASP A 306 -4.78 -17.90 26.51
CA ASP A 306 -4.35 -19.06 25.73
C ASP A 306 -4.48 -18.87 24.21
N TYR A 307 -5.04 -17.76 23.72
CA TYR A 307 -5.34 -17.59 22.30
C TYR A 307 -5.13 -16.16 21.79
N THR A 308 -4.29 -16.04 20.77
CA THR A 308 -4.10 -14.82 19.97
C THR A 308 -4.19 -15.18 18.50
N GLN A 309 -4.99 -14.44 17.74
CA GLN A 309 -5.17 -14.66 16.31
C GLN A 309 -3.94 -14.15 15.55
N LEU A 310 -3.06 -15.07 15.14
CA LEU A 310 -1.91 -14.79 14.27
C LEU A 310 -2.27 -15.04 12.80
N ASP A 311 -1.98 -14.07 11.93
CA ASP A 311 -2.38 -14.12 10.51
C ASP A 311 -1.82 -15.34 9.77
N GLU A 312 -0.54 -15.67 9.97
CA GLU A 312 0.11 -16.79 9.27
C GLU A 312 -0.46 -18.16 9.67
N VAL A 313 -0.90 -18.27 10.94
CA VAL A 313 -1.54 -19.48 11.46
C VAL A 313 -2.92 -19.65 10.85
N ASP A 314 -3.72 -18.58 10.78
CA ASP A 314 -5.06 -18.62 10.18
C ASP A 314 -5.00 -18.83 8.65
N MET A 315 -4.03 -18.19 7.98
CA MET A 315 -3.80 -18.41 6.55
C MET A 315 -3.32 -19.83 6.23
N GLY A 316 -2.64 -20.49 7.19
CA GLY A 316 -2.00 -21.81 7.05
C GLY A 316 -0.72 -21.77 6.22
N MET A 317 -0.08 -20.60 6.11
CA MET A 317 1.14 -20.37 5.33
C MET A 317 1.80 -19.07 5.78
N THR A 318 3.13 -19.02 5.70
CA THR A 318 3.89 -17.82 6.05
C THR A 318 3.88 -16.79 4.90
N TYR A 319 4.13 -15.53 5.22
CA TYR A 319 4.31 -14.48 4.21
C TYR A 319 5.51 -14.77 3.29
N GLU A 320 6.55 -15.44 3.80
CA GLU A 320 7.68 -15.88 2.97
C GLU A 320 7.26 -16.92 1.92
N GLU A 321 6.47 -17.91 2.31
CA GLU A 321 5.91 -18.91 1.40
C GLU A 321 5.00 -18.25 0.36
N LEU A 322 4.11 -17.34 0.79
CA LEU A 322 3.21 -16.58 -0.09
C LEU A 322 3.94 -15.80 -1.16
N SER A 323 5.00 -15.08 -0.79
CA SER A 323 5.82 -14.32 -1.73
C SER A 323 6.48 -15.24 -2.77
N VAL A 324 6.94 -16.44 -2.35
CA VAL A 324 7.47 -17.45 -3.28
C VAL A 324 6.38 -17.97 -4.23
N TYR A 325 5.19 -18.31 -3.73
CA TYR A 325 4.07 -18.76 -4.56
C TYR A 325 3.65 -17.69 -5.57
N GLY A 326 3.59 -16.42 -5.14
CA GLY A 326 3.28 -15.27 -5.99
C GLY A 326 4.25 -15.15 -7.16
N ARG A 327 5.56 -15.15 -6.87
CA ARG A 327 6.63 -15.11 -7.90
C ARG A 327 6.55 -16.30 -8.85
N MET A 328 6.44 -17.52 -8.34
CA MET A 328 6.30 -18.74 -9.15
C MET A 328 5.09 -18.66 -10.08
N ARG A 329 3.94 -18.27 -9.56
CA ARG A 329 2.71 -18.18 -10.33
C ARG A 329 2.77 -17.10 -11.41
N LYS A 330 3.26 -15.89 -11.10
CA LYS A 330 3.13 -14.73 -11.98
C LYS A 330 4.35 -14.48 -12.86
N ILE A 331 5.56 -14.49 -12.28
CA ILE A 331 6.81 -14.22 -13.02
C ILE A 331 7.19 -15.45 -13.84
N PHE A 332 7.24 -16.61 -13.18
CA PHE A 332 7.64 -17.87 -13.80
C PHE A 332 6.48 -18.63 -14.45
N ARG A 333 5.26 -18.07 -14.42
CA ARG A 333 4.05 -18.63 -15.05
C ARG A 333 3.77 -20.09 -14.67
N CYS A 334 4.14 -20.48 -13.45
CA CYS A 334 3.96 -21.85 -12.98
C CYS A 334 2.51 -22.10 -12.56
N GLY A 335 1.87 -23.08 -13.21
CA GLY A 335 0.67 -23.74 -12.69
C GLY A 335 0.99 -24.72 -11.55
N PRO A 336 0.00 -25.46 -11.01
CA PRO A 336 0.17 -26.31 -9.83
C PRO A 336 1.30 -27.34 -9.95
N VAL A 337 1.35 -28.09 -11.05
CA VAL A 337 2.36 -29.16 -11.24
C VAL A 337 3.76 -28.59 -11.43
N SER A 338 3.91 -27.55 -12.24
CA SER A 338 5.21 -26.87 -12.43
C SER A 338 5.70 -26.21 -11.15
N MET A 339 4.80 -25.61 -10.35
CA MET A 339 5.16 -25.00 -9.07
C MET A 339 5.64 -26.07 -8.09
N PHE A 340 4.90 -27.18 -7.98
CA PHE A 340 5.29 -28.34 -7.18
C PHE A 340 6.69 -28.84 -7.53
N LYS A 341 6.97 -29.13 -8.80
CA LYS A 341 8.30 -29.61 -9.25
C LYS A 341 9.42 -28.65 -8.87
N ASN A 342 9.23 -27.34 -9.13
CA ASN A 342 10.22 -26.32 -8.78
C ASN A 342 10.44 -26.21 -7.26
N LEU A 343 9.38 -26.29 -6.48
CA LEU A 343 9.46 -26.23 -5.02
C LEU A 343 10.06 -27.49 -4.40
N CYS A 344 9.91 -28.66 -5.00
CA CYS A 344 10.64 -29.85 -4.59
C CYS A 344 12.16 -29.66 -4.72
N TYR A 345 12.64 -28.99 -5.77
CA TYR A 345 14.07 -28.64 -5.87
C TYR A 345 14.47 -27.57 -4.85
N LYS A 346 13.63 -26.55 -4.66
CA LYS A 346 13.95 -25.40 -3.78
C LYS A 346 13.88 -25.73 -2.29
N TRP A 347 12.91 -26.56 -1.89
CA TRP A 347 12.61 -26.90 -0.49
C TRP A 347 12.92 -28.35 -0.13
N GLY A 348 13.45 -29.15 -1.06
CA GLY A 348 13.69 -30.58 -0.84
C GLY A 348 14.71 -30.90 0.28
N THR A 349 15.48 -29.92 0.74
CA THR A 349 16.35 -30.05 1.92
C THR A 349 15.60 -29.89 3.25
N LYS A 350 14.40 -29.30 3.22
CA LYS A 350 13.58 -28.97 4.41
C LYS A 350 12.26 -29.72 4.46
N LEU A 351 11.69 -30.07 3.31
CA LEU A 351 10.35 -30.64 3.18
C LEU A 351 10.37 -31.84 2.22
N SER A 352 9.59 -32.86 2.54
CA SER A 352 9.34 -34.00 1.67
C SER A 352 8.46 -33.60 0.47
N PRO A 353 8.50 -34.38 -0.64
CA PRO A 353 7.61 -34.14 -1.78
C PRO A 353 6.12 -34.18 -1.39
N ALA A 354 5.71 -34.98 -0.41
CA ALA A 354 4.32 -35.02 0.05
C ALA A 354 3.91 -33.68 0.70
N GLU A 355 4.75 -33.13 1.57
CA GLU A 355 4.49 -31.85 2.24
C GLU A 355 4.45 -30.67 1.26
N VAL A 356 5.37 -30.65 0.29
CA VAL A 356 5.37 -29.64 -0.78
C VAL A 356 4.10 -29.74 -1.62
N ALA A 357 3.65 -30.95 -1.94
CA ALA A 357 2.41 -31.15 -2.70
C ALA A 357 1.20 -30.61 -1.93
N GLU A 358 1.09 -30.88 -0.64
CA GLU A 358 -0.02 -30.38 0.19
C GLU A 358 0.00 -28.85 0.28
N LYS A 359 1.17 -28.24 0.50
CA LYS A 359 1.32 -26.77 0.50
C LYS A 359 0.89 -26.13 -0.83
N VAL A 360 1.31 -26.70 -1.96
CA VAL A 360 0.92 -26.18 -3.29
C VAL A 360 -0.57 -26.35 -3.55
N LYS A 361 -1.16 -27.50 -3.23
CA LYS A 361 -2.61 -27.73 -3.34
C LYS A 361 -3.37 -26.72 -2.48
N TYR A 362 -2.92 -26.51 -1.25
CA TYR A 362 -3.54 -25.60 -0.30
C TYR A 362 -3.51 -24.16 -0.83
N PHE A 363 -2.37 -23.68 -1.33
CA PHE A 363 -2.25 -22.39 -2.00
C PHE A 363 -3.23 -22.24 -3.17
N PHE A 364 -3.24 -23.16 -4.14
CA PHE A 364 -4.10 -23.04 -5.31
C PHE A 364 -5.59 -23.17 -5.00
N LYS A 365 -5.98 -24.00 -4.01
CA LYS A 365 -7.37 -24.09 -3.53
C LYS A 365 -7.86 -22.73 -3.07
N TYR A 366 -7.13 -22.10 -2.16
CA TYR A 366 -7.54 -20.84 -1.58
C TYR A 366 -7.42 -19.65 -2.52
N TYR A 367 -6.36 -19.63 -3.34
CA TYR A 367 -6.23 -18.68 -4.44
C TYR A 367 -7.46 -18.70 -5.35
N SER A 368 -7.95 -19.90 -5.69
CA SER A 368 -9.07 -20.07 -6.62
C SER A 368 -10.41 -19.68 -5.99
N ILE A 369 -10.74 -20.21 -4.80
CA ILE A 369 -12.04 -19.92 -4.16
C ILE A 369 -12.20 -18.44 -3.80
N ASN A 370 -11.10 -17.75 -3.46
CA ASN A 370 -11.14 -16.34 -3.08
C ASN A 370 -10.94 -15.38 -4.25
N ARG A 371 -10.77 -15.85 -5.49
CA ARG A 371 -10.46 -14.97 -6.62
C ARG A 371 -11.54 -13.93 -6.90
N HIS A 372 -12.80 -14.25 -6.57
CA HIS A 372 -13.94 -13.35 -6.63
C HIS A 372 -13.81 -12.09 -5.74
N LYS A 373 -12.89 -12.08 -4.76
CA LYS A 373 -12.61 -10.89 -3.94
C LYS A 373 -11.75 -9.88 -4.71
N MET A 374 -10.87 -10.37 -5.58
CA MET A 374 -9.94 -9.54 -6.35
C MET A 374 -10.62 -8.73 -7.44
N THR A 375 -11.82 -9.11 -7.87
CA THR A 375 -12.58 -8.37 -8.89
C THR A 375 -13.19 -7.07 -8.35
N VAL A 376 -13.22 -6.90 -7.03
CA VAL A 376 -13.75 -5.70 -6.35
C VAL A 376 -12.73 -5.08 -5.41
N LEU A 377 -11.47 -5.55 -5.45
CA LEU A 377 -10.42 -5.00 -4.61
C LEU A 377 -10.04 -3.61 -5.12
N THR A 378 -9.72 -2.73 -4.18
CA THR A 378 -9.32 -1.35 -4.44
C THR A 378 -8.22 -1.23 -5.52
N PRO A 379 -8.37 -0.28 -6.47
CA PRO A 379 -7.30 0.11 -7.37
C PRO A 379 -6.04 0.47 -6.58
N SER A 380 -4.88 -0.06 -6.97
CA SER A 380 -3.64 0.19 -6.22
C SER A 380 -2.55 0.75 -7.09
N TYR A 381 -1.59 1.39 -6.44
CA TYR A 381 -0.28 1.67 -7.03
C TYR A 381 0.33 0.37 -7.57
N HIS A 382 1.12 0.49 -8.64
CA HIS A 382 1.84 -0.63 -9.25
C HIS A 382 3.34 -0.51 -8.94
N ALA A 383 3.84 -1.44 -8.13
CA ALA A 383 5.25 -1.57 -7.77
C ALA A 383 5.76 -2.96 -8.20
N GLU A 384 5.16 -4.04 -7.68
CA GLU A 384 5.58 -5.39 -8.04
C GLU A 384 4.91 -5.95 -9.29
N VAL A 385 5.68 -6.75 -10.02
CA VAL A 385 5.23 -7.53 -11.19
C VAL A 385 4.23 -8.65 -10.82
N LEU A 386 3.99 -8.88 -9.52
CA LEU A 386 3.11 -9.95 -9.01
C LEU A 386 1.61 -9.69 -9.23
N ARG A 387 1.19 -8.45 -9.48
CA ARG A 387 -0.23 -8.08 -9.65
C ARG A 387 -0.73 -8.37 -11.08
N LEU A 388 -2.02 -8.73 -11.18
CA LEU A 388 -2.75 -8.75 -12.45
C LEU A 388 -3.27 -7.33 -12.72
N PHE A 389 -2.99 -6.77 -13.90
CA PHE A 389 -3.92 -5.81 -14.50
C PHE A 389 -5.22 -6.59 -14.74
N VAL A 390 -6.30 -6.18 -14.09
CA VAL A 390 -7.66 -6.61 -14.44
C VAL A 390 -8.29 -5.46 -15.19
#